data_AF-A0A7S1L5B7-F1
#
_entry.id   AF-A0A7S1L5B7-F1
#
_cell.length_a   1.000
_cell.length_b   1.000
_cell.length_c   1.000
_cell.angle_alpha   90.00
_cell.angle_beta   90.00
_cell.angle_gamma   90.00
#
_symmetry.space_group_name_H-M   'P 1'
#
loop_
_entity.id
_entity.type
_entity.pdbx_description
1 polymer ?
#
loop_
_entity_poly.entity_id
_entity_poly.type
_entity_poly.pdbx_seq_one_letter_code
_entity_poly.pdbx_strand_id
1 'polypeptide(L)'
;EDPRTVFAHPRTVRLLLSSAERGFNASHADRVVVFGGGEMPLSQAFGEGEAERNATVAALKRYFRSIFFYVKDIEVEGVLTMPYGLGHWNHFNRSQTSAAARAIAASRTDPAFKLGTVLAGWRGEKGENSG
;
A
#
# COMPACT_ATOMS: atom_id res chain seq x y z
N GLU A 1 5.10 19.19 -4.00
CA GLU A 1 5.82 18.44 -2.96
C GLU A 1 6.04 17.01 -3.42
N ASP A 2 7.14 16.37 -3.02
CA ASP A 2 7.49 14.98 -3.39
C ASP A 2 7.19 14.02 -2.22
N PRO A 3 6.04 13.33 -2.20
CA PRO A 3 5.61 12.56 -1.05
C PRO A 3 6.32 11.21 -0.95
N ARG A 4 6.70 10.80 0.26
CA ARG A 4 7.23 9.44 0.51
C ARG A 4 6.15 8.37 0.63
N THR A 5 4.92 8.76 0.93
CA THR A 5 3.80 7.83 1.08
C THR A 5 2.56 8.46 0.45
N VAL A 6 1.87 7.67 -0.36
CA VAL A 6 0.63 8.06 -1.03
C VAL A 6 -0.47 7.09 -0.64
N PHE A 7 -1.58 7.63 -0.16
CA PHE A 7 -2.84 6.89 -0.06
C PHE A 7 -3.70 7.26 -1.26
N ALA A 8 -4.24 6.28 -1.97
CA ALA A 8 -5.06 6.49 -3.16
C ALA A 8 -6.26 5.56 -3.17
N HIS A 9 -7.36 6.01 -3.78
CA HIS A 9 -8.50 5.15 -4.04
C HIS A 9 -8.20 4.25 -5.26
N PRO A 10 -8.61 2.97 -5.29
CA PRO A 10 -8.34 2.08 -6.43
C PRO A 10 -8.78 2.63 -7.80
N ARG A 11 -9.88 3.39 -7.86
CA ARG A 11 -10.36 4.04 -9.10
C ARG A 11 -9.43 5.14 -9.65
N THR A 12 -8.48 5.64 -8.85
CA THR A 12 -7.63 6.78 -9.24
C THR A 12 -6.24 6.37 -9.72
N VAL A 13 -5.96 5.08 -9.96
CA VAL A 13 -4.65 4.58 -10.43
C VAL A 13 -4.11 5.39 -11.61
N ARG A 14 -4.92 5.62 -12.65
CA ARG A 14 -4.52 6.41 -13.83
C ARG A 14 -4.21 7.87 -13.48
N LEU A 15 -5.06 8.51 -12.67
CA LEU A 15 -4.87 9.89 -12.22
C LEU A 15 -3.61 10.04 -11.36
N LEU A 16 -3.31 9.04 -10.51
CA LEU A 16 -2.11 9.00 -9.70
C LEU A 16 -0.87 8.90 -10.58
N LEU A 17 -0.84 7.98 -11.55
CA LEU A 17 0.28 7.83 -12.48
C LEU A 17 0.53 9.12 -13.26
N SER A 18 -0.51 9.74 -13.81
CA SER A 18 -0.36 11.02 -14.52
C SER A 18 0.12 12.15 -13.61
N SER A 19 -0.25 12.14 -12.32
CA SER A 19 0.24 13.12 -11.36
C SER A 19 1.70 12.87 -10.97
N ALA A 20 2.09 11.61 -10.82
CA ALA A 20 3.46 11.21 -10.55
C ALA A 20 4.39 11.57 -11.71
N GLU A 21 3.98 11.33 -12.96
CA GLU A 21 4.73 11.71 -14.16
C GLU A 21 5.02 13.21 -14.24
N ARG A 22 4.10 14.05 -13.78
CA ARG A 22 4.26 15.52 -13.84
C ARG A 22 5.06 16.09 -12.67
N GLY A 23 5.05 15.43 -11.51
CA GLY A 23 5.47 16.07 -10.26
C GLY A 23 6.41 15.26 -9.37
N PHE A 24 6.56 13.95 -9.60
CA PHE A 24 7.37 13.10 -8.74
C PHE A 24 8.77 12.98 -9.33
N ASN A 25 9.78 13.10 -8.47
CA ASN A 25 11.15 12.83 -8.89
C ASN A 25 11.35 11.31 -9.08
N ALA A 26 11.53 10.86 -10.31
CA ALA A 26 11.75 9.44 -10.60
C ALA A 26 13.01 8.86 -9.93
N SER A 27 14.01 9.70 -9.57
CA SER A 27 15.20 9.22 -8.83
C SER A 27 14.90 8.83 -7.38
N HIS A 28 13.74 9.19 -6.84
CA HIS A 28 13.30 8.87 -5.47
C HIS A 28 12.24 7.77 -5.47
N ALA A 29 12.57 6.58 -5.98
CA ALA A 29 11.60 5.49 -6.07
C ALA A 29 11.30 4.79 -4.73
N ASP A 30 11.83 5.26 -3.60
CA ASP A 30 11.63 4.64 -2.27
C ASP A 30 10.22 4.88 -1.67
N ARG A 31 9.31 5.46 -2.45
CA ARG A 31 7.93 5.76 -2.04
C ARG A 31 7.11 4.50 -1.83
N VAL A 32 6.07 4.65 -1.01
CA VAL A 32 5.04 3.64 -0.79
C VAL A 32 3.71 4.17 -1.29
N VAL A 33 2.97 3.37 -2.04
CA VAL A 33 1.56 3.64 -2.34
C VAL A 33 0.68 2.60 -1.66
N VAL A 34 -0.42 3.06 -1.07
CA VAL A 34 -1.47 2.22 -0.51
C VAL A 34 -2.78 2.53 -1.23
N PHE A 35 -3.34 1.52 -1.89
CA PHE A 35 -4.66 1.58 -2.49
C PHE A 35 -5.71 1.04 -1.52
N GLY A 36 -6.63 1.91 -1.11
CA GLY A 36 -7.67 1.59 -0.14
C GLY A 36 -8.82 2.59 -0.17
N GLY A 37 -9.69 2.55 0.85
CA GLY A 37 -10.84 3.46 0.93
C GLY A 37 -12.02 3.09 0.04
N GLY A 38 -11.98 1.94 -0.62
CA GLY A 38 -13.10 1.35 -1.36
C GLY A 38 -12.94 -0.16 -1.47
N GLU A 39 -14.05 -0.85 -1.74
CA GLU A 39 -14.10 -2.32 -1.85
C GLU A 39 -13.83 -2.84 -3.26
N MET A 40 -13.24 -2.00 -4.13
CA MET A 40 -12.91 -2.39 -5.50
C MET A 40 -11.81 -3.45 -5.50
N PRO A 41 -12.03 -4.63 -6.11
CA PRO A 41 -11.02 -5.68 -6.20
C PRO A 41 -9.83 -5.26 -7.07
N LEU A 42 -8.65 -5.81 -6.76
CA LEU A 42 -7.42 -5.58 -7.51
C LEU A 42 -7.57 -5.94 -9.00
N SER A 43 -8.25 -7.05 -9.30
CA SER A 43 -8.50 -7.51 -10.67
C SER A 43 -9.23 -6.49 -11.53
N GLN A 44 -10.04 -5.63 -10.91
CA GLN A 44 -10.77 -4.54 -11.57
C GLN A 44 -9.93 -3.25 -11.65
N ALA A 45 -9.14 -2.97 -10.62
CA ALA A 45 -8.39 -1.71 -10.52
C ALA A 45 -7.19 -1.64 -11.49
N PHE A 46 -6.51 -2.77 -11.74
CA PHE A 46 -5.23 -2.81 -12.46
C PHE A 46 -5.35 -3.22 -13.94
N GLY A 47 -6.56 -3.49 -14.42
CA GLY A 47 -6.84 -3.89 -15.80
C GLY A 47 -7.43 -5.29 -15.92
N GLU A 48 -8.08 -5.56 -17.06
CA GLU A 48 -8.91 -6.76 -17.25
C GLU A 48 -8.06 -8.03 -17.47
N GLY A 49 -6.84 -7.88 -17.98
CA GLY A 49 -5.93 -8.99 -18.30
C GLY A 49 -4.56 -8.90 -17.64
N GLU A 50 -3.82 -10.00 -17.69
CA GLU A 50 -2.46 -10.11 -17.13
C GLU A 50 -1.50 -9.05 -17.72
N ALA A 51 -1.54 -8.84 -19.04
CA ALA A 51 -0.71 -7.84 -19.72
C ALA A 51 -0.96 -6.41 -19.19
N GLU A 52 -2.23 -6.02 -19.01
CA GLU A 52 -2.59 -4.71 -18.48
C GLU A 52 -2.17 -4.53 -17.02
N ARG A 53 -2.32 -5.59 -16.21
CA ARG A 53 -1.91 -5.59 -14.80
C ARG A 53 -0.40 -5.43 -14.68
N ASN A 54 0.37 -6.18 -15.46
CA ASN A 54 1.82 -6.10 -15.49
C ASN A 54 2.30 -4.71 -15.94
N ALA A 55 1.66 -4.13 -16.97
CA ALA A 55 1.94 -2.78 -17.41
C ALA A 55 1.64 -1.72 -16.33
N THR A 56 0.51 -1.86 -15.62
CA THR A 56 0.14 -0.97 -14.51
C THR A 56 1.14 -1.05 -13.36
N VAL A 57 1.55 -2.26 -12.97
CA VAL A 57 2.57 -2.46 -11.93
C VAL A 57 3.91 -1.87 -12.36
N ALA A 58 4.35 -2.11 -13.59
CA ALA A 58 5.59 -1.55 -14.11
C ALA A 58 5.58 -0.02 -14.07
N ALA A 59 4.46 0.60 -14.46
CA ALA A 59 4.28 2.06 -14.39
C ALA A 59 4.36 2.58 -12.95
N LEU A 60 3.69 1.92 -12.00
CA LEU A 60 3.75 2.29 -10.58
C LEU A 60 5.16 2.11 -9.99
N LYS A 61 5.86 1.03 -10.36
CA LYS A 61 7.22 0.72 -9.87
C LYS A 61 8.28 1.75 -10.27
N ARG A 62 8.01 2.59 -11.27
CA ARG A 62 8.88 3.74 -11.60
C ARG A 62 8.94 4.78 -10.48
N TYR A 63 7.88 4.90 -9.69
CA TYR A 63 7.74 5.93 -8.66
C TYR A 63 7.64 5.38 -7.24
N PHE A 64 7.19 4.12 -7.09
CA PHE A 64 6.91 3.49 -5.81
C PHE A 64 7.63 2.15 -5.67
N ARG A 65 8.43 2.00 -4.61
CA ARG A 65 9.10 0.74 -4.26
C ARG A 65 8.10 -0.30 -3.79
N SER A 66 7.10 0.11 -3.01
CA SER A 66 6.10 -0.77 -2.43
C SER A 66 4.70 -0.33 -2.79
N ILE A 67 3.89 -1.29 -3.22
CA ILE A 67 2.49 -1.11 -3.61
C ILE A 67 1.67 -2.01 -2.70
N PHE A 68 0.82 -1.42 -1.86
CA PHE A 68 -0.11 -2.15 -1.01
C PHE A 68 -1.53 -1.98 -1.53
N PHE A 69 -2.33 -3.04 -1.47
CA PHE A 69 -3.71 -3.03 -1.93
C PHE A 69 -4.63 -3.68 -0.90
N TYR A 70 -5.76 -3.04 -0.59
CA TYR A 70 -6.69 -3.49 0.44
C TYR A 70 -7.46 -4.77 0.05
N VAL A 71 -8.12 -4.77 -1.11
CA VAL A 71 -8.93 -5.90 -1.59
C VAL A 71 -8.19 -6.66 -2.68
N LYS A 72 -7.27 -7.56 -2.30
CA LYS A 72 -6.59 -8.46 -3.25
C LYS A 72 -7.41 -9.74 -3.45
N ASP A 73 -8.12 -9.81 -4.57
CA ASP A 73 -8.85 -10.99 -5.05
C ASP A 73 -8.02 -11.88 -5.99
N ILE A 74 -6.90 -11.35 -6.49
CA ILE A 74 -5.94 -12.06 -7.34
C ILE A 74 -4.50 -11.80 -6.85
N GLU A 75 -3.58 -12.68 -7.25
CA GLU A 75 -2.15 -12.44 -7.10
C GLU A 75 -1.57 -11.70 -8.31
N VAL A 76 -0.85 -10.61 -8.02
CA VAL A 76 -0.11 -9.83 -9.02
C VAL A 76 1.27 -9.56 -8.44
N GLU A 77 2.31 -9.96 -9.18
CA GLU A 77 3.68 -9.79 -8.74
C GLU A 77 3.98 -8.31 -8.43
N GLY A 78 4.69 -8.07 -7.33
CA GLY A 78 5.06 -6.72 -6.91
C GLY A 78 3.95 -5.92 -6.18
N VAL A 79 2.75 -6.49 -6.03
CA VAL A 79 1.64 -5.92 -5.25
C VAL A 79 1.43 -6.70 -3.95
N LEU A 80 1.56 -6.00 -2.83
CA LEU A 80 1.43 -6.56 -1.49
C LEU A 80 0.00 -6.36 -0.95
N THR A 81 -0.47 -7.28 -0.11
CA THR A 81 -1.73 -7.09 0.63
C THR A 81 -1.53 -6.00 1.69
N MET A 82 -2.45 -5.05 1.77
CA MET A 82 -2.47 -4.06 2.86
C MET A 82 -2.81 -4.77 4.18
N PRO A 83 -2.01 -4.63 5.25
CA PRO A 83 -2.40 -5.11 6.57
C PRO A 83 -3.72 -4.52 7.01
N TYR A 84 -4.56 -5.39 7.55
CA TYR A 84 -5.61 -4.97 8.45
C TYR A 84 -4.99 -4.15 9.60
N GLY A 85 -5.49 -2.93 9.78
CA GLY A 85 -4.94 -1.96 10.73
C GLY A 85 -4.13 -0.82 10.11
N LEU A 86 -3.73 -0.88 8.83
CA LEU A 86 -3.26 0.34 8.15
C LEU A 86 -4.41 1.24 7.70
N GLY A 87 -5.63 0.72 7.57
CA GLY A 87 -6.79 1.43 7.04
C GLY A 87 -7.24 2.66 7.84
N HIS A 88 -7.61 3.70 7.08
CA HIS A 88 -8.27 4.98 7.38
C HIS A 88 -7.69 5.88 8.50
N TRP A 89 -7.11 5.35 9.58
CA TRP A 89 -6.62 6.14 10.73
C TRP A 89 -5.10 6.14 10.89
N ASN A 90 -4.40 5.08 10.46
CA ASN A 90 -2.96 4.92 10.71
C ASN A 90 -2.05 5.40 9.55
N HIS A 91 -2.63 5.88 8.44
CA HIS A 91 -1.87 6.38 7.28
C HIS A 91 -1.16 7.71 7.54
N PHE A 92 -1.60 8.49 8.53
CA PHE A 92 -1.03 9.81 8.83
C PHE A 92 0.15 9.76 9.81
N ASN A 93 0.47 8.58 10.39
CA ASN A 93 1.59 8.45 11.33
C ASN A 93 2.80 7.74 10.69
N ARG A 94 3.81 8.54 10.35
CA ARG A 94 5.05 8.16 9.64
C ARG A 94 5.80 6.97 10.27
N SER A 95 5.78 6.85 11.60
CA SER A 95 6.47 5.76 12.32
C SER A 95 5.75 4.41 12.14
N GLN A 96 4.41 4.44 12.13
CA GLN A 96 3.58 3.24 12.03
C GLN A 96 3.61 2.64 10.63
N THR A 97 3.60 3.46 9.56
CA THR A 97 3.67 2.97 8.18
C THR A 97 4.97 2.23 7.90
N SER A 98 6.11 2.77 8.34
CA SER A 98 7.43 2.17 8.12
C SER A 98 7.63 0.88 8.94
N ALA A 99 7.09 0.85 10.16
CA ALA A 99 7.12 -0.35 10.99
C ALA A 99 6.19 -1.44 10.43
N ALA A 100 4.99 -1.08 9.98
CA ALA A 100 4.07 -2.00 9.31
C ALA A 100 4.68 -2.57 8.04
N ALA A 101 5.25 -1.74 7.16
CA ALA A 101 5.93 -2.18 5.94
C ALA A 101 7.03 -3.24 6.21
N ARG A 102 7.84 -3.02 7.25
CA ARG A 102 8.87 -3.98 7.68
C ARG A 102 8.28 -5.27 8.27
N ALA A 103 7.26 -5.16 9.11
CA ALA A 103 6.57 -6.31 9.69
C ALA A 103 5.90 -7.18 8.62
N ILE A 104 5.36 -6.58 7.55
CA ILE A 104 4.79 -7.30 6.41
C ILE A 104 5.86 -7.94 5.56
N ALA A 105 6.96 -7.23 5.26
CA ALA A 105 8.07 -7.82 4.51
C ALA A 105 8.69 -9.01 5.25
N ALA A 106 8.62 -8.99 6.59
CA ALA A 106 9.02 -10.09 7.45
C ALA A 106 7.93 -11.17 7.63
N SER A 107 6.67 -10.90 7.27
CA SER A 107 5.61 -11.88 7.42
C SER A 107 5.74 -12.97 6.35
N ARG A 108 5.69 -14.22 6.79
CA ARG A 108 5.76 -15.40 5.94
C ARG A 108 4.40 -16.08 5.96
N THR A 109 3.99 -16.65 4.83
CA THR A 109 2.73 -17.40 4.70
C THR A 109 2.85 -18.85 5.17
N ASP A 110 4.06 -19.29 5.55
CA ASP A 110 4.35 -20.62 6.08
C ASP A 110 3.53 -20.91 7.35
N PRO A 111 2.72 -21.99 7.39
CA PRO A 111 2.00 -22.43 8.59
C PRO A 111 2.89 -22.61 9.82
N ALA A 112 4.15 -23.02 9.65
CA ALA A 112 5.11 -23.18 10.75
C ALA A 112 5.49 -21.84 11.40
N PHE A 113 5.40 -20.73 10.66
CA PHE A 113 5.68 -19.40 11.16
C PHE A 113 4.52 -18.79 11.96
N LYS A 114 3.30 -19.35 11.84
CA LYS A 114 2.07 -18.84 12.48
C LYS A 114 1.90 -19.27 13.94
N LEU A 115 2.74 -20.17 14.45
CA LEU A 115 2.74 -20.59 15.86
C LEU A 115 3.52 -19.57 16.70
N GLY A 116 2.79 -18.63 17.33
CA GLY A 116 3.31 -17.78 18.40
C GLY A 116 3.70 -16.35 18.01
N THR A 117 3.51 -15.93 16.76
CA THR A 117 3.80 -14.55 16.32
C THR A 117 2.53 -13.71 16.23
N VAL A 118 2.41 -12.74 17.13
CA VAL A 118 1.48 -11.62 16.97
C VAL A 118 1.99 -10.75 15.81
N LEU A 119 1.22 -10.70 14.71
CA LEU A 119 1.43 -9.71 13.65
C LEU A 119 0.97 -8.34 14.19
N ALA A 120 1.87 -7.67 14.92
CA ALA A 120 1.81 -6.30 15.43
C ALA A 120 0.41 -5.76 15.81
N GLY A 121 0.13 -5.66 17.12
CA GLY A 121 -1.00 -4.88 17.65
C GLY A 121 -0.57 -3.44 17.97
N TRP A 122 -1.32 -2.45 17.49
CA TRP A 122 -1.09 -1.04 17.77
C TRP A 122 -2.16 -0.52 18.73
N ARG A 123 -1.76 0.01 19.88
CA ARG A 123 -2.67 0.70 20.79
C ARG A 123 -2.88 2.11 20.25
N GLY A 124 -4.10 2.43 19.83
CA GLY A 124 -4.49 3.82 19.57
C GLY A 124 -4.45 4.57 20.89
N GLU A 125 -3.57 5.56 21.02
CA GLU A 125 -3.71 6.55 22.09
C GLU A 125 -4.94 7.41 21.75
N LYS A 126 -5.98 7.31 22.57
CA LYS A 126 -7.08 8.27 22.53
C LYS A 126 -6.46 9.62 22.85
N GLY A 127 -6.50 10.54 21.89
CA GLY A 127 -6.19 11.94 22.17
C GLY A 127 -7.07 12.40 23.33
N GLU A 128 -6.43 12.81 24.42
CA GLU A 128 -7.10 13.54 25.48
C GLU A 128 -7.55 14.88 24.89
N ASN A 129 -8.87 15.02 24.70
CA ASN A 129 -9.48 16.32 24.49
C ASN A 129 -9.12 17.20 25.70
N SER A 130 -8.18 18.12 25.49
CA SER A 130 -7.80 19.14 26.45
C SER A 130 -8.35 20.48 25.97
N GLY A 131 -9.28 21.03 26.76
CA GLY A 131 -9.67 22.44 26.77
C GLY A 131 -10.87 22.80 25.91
#